data_AF-A0A961FMI3-F1
#
_entry.id   AF-A0A961FMI3-F1
#
_cell.length_a   1.000
_cell.length_b   1.000
_cell.length_c   1.000
_cell.angle_alpha   90.00
_cell.angle_beta   90.00
_cell.angle_gamma   90.00
#
_symmetry.space_group_name_H-M   'P 1'
#
loop_
_entity.id
_entity.type
_entity.pdbx_description
1 polymer ?
#
loop_
_entity_poly.entity_id
_entity_poly.type
_entity_poly.pdbx_seq_one_letter_code
_entity_poly.pdbx_strand_id
1 'polypeptide(L)'
;MSETLSQALRGGWTFWERMRLPYNAILLALGLTWTWGLRATMSEQALFGYWGSVAAFGLVANVFYSLGPLLEGYSRVFFQRAWGSGIRWLLWTLGAATAVFLTAAFVWSMEILYSILYPSVHGASAASI
;
A
#
# COMPACT_ATOMS: atom_id res chain seq x y z
N MET A 1 19.52 -13.72 -30.21
CA MET A 1 19.36 -13.61 -28.74
C MET A 1 18.38 -12.51 -28.31
N SER A 2 18.03 -11.55 -29.18
CA SER A 2 17.15 -10.41 -28.84
C SER A 2 15.65 -10.74 -28.80
N GLU A 3 15.15 -11.61 -29.68
CA GLU A 3 13.70 -11.89 -29.77
C GLU A 3 13.16 -12.67 -28.58
N THR A 4 13.89 -13.68 -28.09
CA THR A 4 13.49 -14.49 -26.93
C THR A 4 13.44 -13.66 -25.65
N LEU A 5 14.42 -12.78 -25.45
CA LEU A 5 14.42 -11.84 -24.33
C LEU A 5 13.26 -10.83 -24.43
N SER A 6 12.99 -10.30 -25.63
CA SER A 6 11.88 -9.37 -25.86
C SER A 6 10.52 -10.01 -25.55
N GLN A 7 10.28 -11.23 -26.03
CA GLN A 7 9.06 -11.99 -25.75
C GLN A 7 8.91 -12.28 -24.26
N ALA A 8 10.00 -12.69 -23.59
CA ALA A 8 9.99 -12.90 -22.16
C ALA A 8 9.60 -11.62 -21.42
N LEU A 9 10.30 -10.50 -21.66
CA LEU A 9 10.04 -9.20 -21.02
C LEU A 9 8.60 -8.75 -21.20
N ARG A 10 8.05 -8.86 -22.42
CA ARG A 10 6.63 -8.57 -22.67
C ARG A 10 5.72 -9.44 -21.81
N GLY A 11 5.96 -10.75 -21.75
CA GLY A 11 5.17 -11.66 -20.92
C GLY A 11 5.24 -11.36 -19.41
N GLY A 12 6.37 -10.83 -18.92
CA GLY A 12 6.49 -10.33 -17.55
C GLY A 12 5.70 -9.04 -17.34
N TRP A 13 5.89 -8.07 -18.23
CA TRP A 13 5.20 -6.78 -18.17
C TRP A 13 3.68 -6.92 -18.18
N THR A 14 3.14 -7.70 -19.11
CA THR A 14 1.70 -7.95 -19.21
C THR A 14 1.13 -8.62 -17.95
N PHE A 15 1.90 -9.50 -17.31
CA PHE A 15 1.49 -10.12 -16.03
C PHE A 15 1.36 -9.05 -14.94
N TRP A 16 2.38 -8.22 -14.76
CA TRP A 16 2.35 -7.17 -13.75
C TRP A 16 1.21 -6.21 -14.05
N GLU A 17 1.09 -5.71 -15.27
CA GLU A 17 0.00 -4.81 -15.66
C GLU A 17 -1.40 -5.36 -15.34
N ARG A 18 -1.65 -6.64 -15.62
CA ARG A 18 -2.91 -7.31 -15.22
C ARG A 18 -3.09 -7.38 -13.71
N MET A 19 -2.01 -7.59 -12.96
CA MET A 19 -2.00 -7.64 -11.50
C MET A 19 -2.12 -6.27 -10.83
N ARG A 20 -1.99 -5.16 -11.59
CA ARG A 20 -2.17 -3.81 -11.06
C ARG A 20 -3.62 -3.52 -10.68
N LEU A 21 -4.57 -4.01 -11.48
CA LEU A 21 -6.00 -3.87 -11.23
C LEU A 21 -6.45 -4.51 -9.90
N PRO A 22 -6.21 -5.82 -9.66
CA PRO A 22 -6.60 -6.45 -8.38
C PRO A 22 -5.84 -5.84 -7.20
N TYR A 23 -4.57 -5.45 -7.40
CA TYR A 23 -3.80 -4.73 -6.38
C TYR A 23 -4.49 -3.43 -5.96
N ASN A 24 -4.81 -2.55 -6.93
CA ASN A 24 -5.50 -1.30 -6.65
C ASN A 24 -6.91 -1.51 -6.07
N ALA A 25 -7.63 -2.54 -6.51
CA ALA A 25 -8.95 -2.87 -5.97
C ALA A 25 -8.89 -3.27 -4.48
N ILE A 26 -7.90 -4.08 -4.10
CA ILE A 26 -7.67 -4.46 -2.70
C ILE A 26 -7.33 -3.23 -1.87
N LEU A 27 -6.42 -2.37 -2.36
CA LEU A 27 -6.05 -1.15 -1.65
C LEU A 27 -7.21 -0.18 -1.52
N LEU A 28 -8.03 -0.03 -2.56
CA LEU A 28 -9.23 0.79 -2.50
C LEU A 28 -10.20 0.27 -1.44
N ALA A 29 -10.45 -1.04 -1.40
CA ALA A 29 -11.31 -1.65 -0.39
C ALA A 29 -10.77 -1.45 1.03
N LEU A 30 -9.46 -1.64 1.24
CA LEU A 30 -8.79 -1.38 2.52
C LEU A 30 -8.86 0.10 2.91
N GLY A 31 -8.58 1.00 1.97
CA GLY A 31 -8.67 2.44 2.17
C GLY A 31 -10.07 2.86 2.59
N LEU A 32 -11.11 2.40 1.88
CA LEU A 32 -12.50 2.66 2.25
C LEU A 32 -12.88 2.10 3.63
N THR A 33 -12.37 0.91 3.97
CA THR A 33 -12.60 0.29 5.29
C THR A 33 -11.97 1.11 6.41
N TRP A 34 -10.73 1.56 6.24
CA TRP A 34 -10.06 2.44 7.19
C TRP A 34 -10.73 3.81 7.28
N THR A 35 -11.12 4.40 6.15
CA THR A 35 -11.89 5.65 6.11
C THR A 35 -13.19 5.53 6.90
N TRP A 36 -13.90 4.42 6.73
CA TRP A 36 -15.14 4.19 7.46
C TRP A 36 -14.91 4.08 8.97
N GLY A 37 -13.84 3.41 9.39
CA GLY A 37 -13.43 3.32 10.80
C GLY A 37 -13.04 4.67 11.40
N LEU A 38 -12.23 5.45 10.68
CA LEU A 38 -11.74 6.77 11.11
C LEU A 38 -12.84 7.84 11.15
N ARG A 39 -13.93 7.65 10.39
CA ARG A 39 -15.09 8.56 10.42
C ARG A 39 -15.64 8.77 11.84
N ALA A 40 -15.61 7.74 12.67
CA ALA A 40 -16.13 7.82 14.04
C ALA A 40 -15.25 8.66 14.98
N THR A 41 -13.97 8.85 14.65
CA THR A 41 -12.96 9.48 15.52
C THR A 41 -12.52 10.87 15.06
N MET A 42 -12.93 11.33 13.88
CA MET A 42 -12.42 12.58 13.30
C MET A 42 -13.38 13.78 13.47
N SER A 43 -13.00 14.72 14.33
CA SER A 43 -13.46 16.11 14.27
C SER A 43 -12.79 16.85 13.09
N GLU A 44 -13.30 18.02 12.70
CA GLU A 44 -12.81 18.80 11.53
C GLU A 44 -11.28 19.03 11.50
N GLN A 45 -10.59 18.96 12.65
CA GLN A 45 -9.14 19.14 12.76
C GLN A 45 -8.31 17.91 12.30
N ALA A 46 -8.94 16.74 12.16
CA ALA A 46 -8.27 15.50 11.76
C ALA A 46 -8.21 15.29 10.23
N LEU A 47 -8.85 16.17 9.45
CA LEU A 47 -8.87 16.12 7.98
C LEU A 47 -7.47 16.10 7.35
N PHE A 48 -6.51 16.85 7.90
CA PHE A 48 -5.14 16.86 7.35
C PHE A 48 -4.41 15.52 7.57
N GLY A 49 -4.54 14.93 8.77
CA GLY A 49 -3.96 13.61 9.06
C GLY A 49 -4.61 12.49 8.24
N TYR A 50 -5.91 12.62 7.97
CA TYR A 50 -6.65 11.71 7.09
C TYR A 50 -6.19 11.77 5.64
N TRP A 51 -6.12 12.96 5.05
CA TRP A 51 -5.66 13.08 3.65
C TRP A 51 -4.17 12.74 3.53
N GLY A 52 -3.37 13.06 4.55
CA GLY A 52 -1.98 12.66 4.66
C GLY A 52 -1.80 11.14 4.69
N SER A 53 -2.64 10.41 5.44
CA SER A 53 -2.57 8.95 5.51
C SER A 53 -3.03 8.28 4.22
N VAL A 54 -4.07 8.79 3.56
CA VAL A 54 -4.52 8.31 2.24
C VAL A 54 -3.44 8.51 1.18
N ALA A 55 -2.78 9.67 1.16
CA ALA A 55 -1.71 9.96 0.21
C ALA A 55 -0.46 9.10 0.48
N ALA A 56 -0.04 8.99 1.74
CA ALA A 56 1.08 8.15 2.15
C ALA A 56 0.83 6.67 1.78
N PHE A 57 -0.37 6.16 2.05
CA PHE A 57 -0.77 4.81 1.67
C PHE A 57 -0.66 4.58 0.17
N GLY A 58 -1.28 5.46 -0.63
CA GLY A 58 -1.26 5.35 -2.09
C GLY A 58 0.17 5.36 -2.64
N LEU A 59 1.04 6.20 -2.10
CA LEU A 59 2.44 6.29 -2.53
C LEU A 59 3.22 5.04 -2.14
N VAL A 60 3.17 4.64 -0.88
CA VAL A 60 3.85 3.44 -0.35
C VAL A 60 3.43 2.21 -1.14
N ALA A 61 2.13 2.02 -1.35
CA ALA A 61 1.60 0.93 -2.14
C ALA A 61 2.17 0.90 -3.57
N ASN A 62 2.14 2.02 -4.29
CA ASN A 62 2.66 2.07 -5.66
C ASN A 62 4.18 1.81 -5.72
N VAL A 63 4.95 2.25 -4.73
CA VAL A 63 6.38 1.96 -4.64
C VAL A 63 6.62 0.46 -4.46
N PHE A 64 5.98 -0.16 -3.47
CA PHE A 64 6.17 -1.60 -3.19
C PHE A 64 5.69 -2.49 -4.33
N TYR A 65 4.60 -2.10 -5.00
CA TYR A 65 4.15 -2.79 -6.20
C TYR A 65 5.16 -2.66 -7.35
N SER A 66 5.75 -1.47 -7.55
CA SER A 66 6.70 -1.23 -8.65
C SER A 66 8.04 -1.97 -8.48
N LEU A 67 8.42 -2.33 -7.25
CA LEU A 67 9.62 -3.12 -7.00
C LEU A 67 9.57 -4.52 -7.65
N GLY A 68 8.39 -5.15 -7.70
CA GLY A 68 8.20 -6.46 -8.35
C GLY A 68 8.63 -6.49 -9.83
N PRO A 69 8.01 -5.69 -10.72
CA PRO A 69 8.38 -5.63 -12.13
C PRO A 69 9.81 -5.10 -12.34
N LEU A 70 10.29 -4.18 -11.50
CA LEU A 70 11.68 -3.69 -11.58
C LEU A 70 12.69 -4.80 -11.28
N LEU A 71 12.47 -5.57 -10.22
CA LEU A 71 13.33 -6.69 -9.85
C LEU A 71 13.28 -7.81 -10.89
N GLU A 72 12.11 -8.11 -11.44
CA GLU A 72 11.99 -9.09 -12.53
C GLU A 72 12.72 -8.60 -13.79
N GLY A 73 12.56 -7.32 -14.16
CA GLY A 73 13.28 -6.70 -15.27
C GLY A 73 14.80 -6.77 -15.08
N TYR A 74 15.28 -6.40 -13.89
CA TYR A 74 16.70 -6.48 -13.53
C TYR A 74 17.22 -7.93 -13.59
N SER A 75 16.47 -8.89 -13.05
CA SER A 75 16.85 -10.31 -13.05
C SER A 75 17.02 -10.86 -14.47
N ARG A 76 16.20 -10.40 -15.41
CA ARG A 76 16.21 -10.87 -16.80
C ARG A 76 17.30 -10.21 -17.62
N VAL A 77 17.58 -8.93 -17.39
CA VAL A 77 18.64 -8.21 -18.09
C VAL A 77 20.02 -8.69 -17.66
N PHE A 78 20.25 -8.87 -16.35
CA PHE A 78 21.58 -9.15 -15.81
C PHE A 78 21.86 -10.64 -15.59
N PHE A 79 20.86 -11.44 -15.23
CA PHE A 79 21.04 -12.87 -14.93
C PHE A 79 20.40 -13.79 -15.98
N GLN A 80 19.78 -13.24 -17.03
CA GLN A 80 19.07 -13.98 -18.09
C GLN A 80 18.06 -15.00 -17.55
N ARG A 81 17.53 -14.77 -16.34
CA ARG A 81 16.67 -15.72 -15.63
C ARG A 81 15.24 -15.23 -15.64
N ALA A 82 14.35 -16.01 -16.26
CA ALA A 82 12.92 -15.77 -16.18
C ALA A 82 12.37 -16.28 -14.84
N TRP A 83 11.63 -15.43 -14.14
CA TRP A 83 10.87 -15.86 -12.97
C TRP A 83 9.56 -16.51 -13.40
N GLY A 84 9.27 -17.67 -12.80
CA GLY A 84 7.99 -18.35 -12.95
C GLY A 84 6.85 -17.64 -12.23
N SER A 85 5.61 -18.06 -12.50
CA SER A 85 4.41 -17.48 -11.89
C SER A 85 4.45 -17.46 -10.36
N GLY A 86 4.97 -18.51 -9.72
CA GLY A 86 5.06 -18.59 -8.26
C GLY A 86 5.88 -17.48 -7.61
N ILE A 87 7.05 -17.15 -8.18
CA ILE A 87 7.91 -16.07 -7.64
C ILE A 87 7.22 -14.71 -7.80
N ARG A 88 6.53 -14.50 -8.92
CA ARG A 88 5.79 -13.25 -9.15
C ARG A 88 4.65 -13.06 -8.16
N TRP A 89 3.89 -14.13 -7.89
CA TRP A 89 2.87 -14.13 -6.85
C TRP A 89 3.46 -13.85 -5.47
N LEU A 90 4.58 -14.49 -5.12
CA LEU A 90 5.26 -14.26 -3.85
C LEU A 90 5.67 -12.78 -3.68
N LEU A 91 6.29 -12.19 -4.70
CA LEU A 91 6.70 -10.78 -4.65
C LEU A 91 5.51 -9.84 -4.60
N TRP A 92 4.44 -10.16 -5.34
CA TRP A 92 3.20 -9.39 -5.29
C TRP A 92 2.57 -9.46 -3.89
N THR A 93 2.48 -10.63 -3.28
CA THR A 93 1.92 -10.80 -1.93
C THR A 93 2.79 -10.13 -0.87
N LEU A 94 4.12 -10.20 -1.00
CA LEU A 94 5.05 -9.53 -0.08
C LEU A 94 4.91 -8.02 -0.19
N GLY A 95 4.95 -7.47 -1.41
CA GLY A 95 4.78 -6.03 -1.62
C GLY A 95 3.43 -5.52 -1.11
N ALA A 96 2.35 -6.29 -1.33
CA ALA A 96 1.03 -5.99 -0.80
C ALA A 96 1.01 -6.03 0.74
N ALA A 97 1.50 -7.11 1.35
CA ALA A 97 1.52 -7.27 2.80
C ALA A 97 2.36 -6.17 3.48
N THR A 98 3.54 -5.84 2.94
CA THR A 98 4.38 -4.76 3.45
C THR A 98 3.71 -3.40 3.34
N ALA A 99 3.07 -3.10 2.20
CA ALA A 99 2.33 -1.85 2.03
C ALA A 99 1.18 -1.72 3.04
N VAL A 100 0.42 -2.79 3.25
CA VAL A 100 -0.67 -2.84 4.25
C VAL A 100 -0.12 -2.65 5.67
N PHE A 101 0.95 -3.35 6.03
CA PHE A 101 1.56 -3.27 7.35
C PHE A 101 2.09 -1.87 7.67
N LEU A 102 2.85 -1.26 6.75
CA LEU A 102 3.39 0.09 6.92
C LEU A 102 2.29 1.14 7.05
N THR A 103 1.19 0.95 6.31
CA THR A 103 0.03 1.84 6.37
C THR A 103 -0.69 1.72 7.70
N ALA A 104 -0.92 0.50 8.17
CA ALA A 104 -1.51 0.26 9.48
C ALA A 104 -0.66 0.88 10.60
N ALA A 105 0.67 0.71 10.53
CA ALA A 105 1.60 1.33 11.47
C ALA A 105 1.55 2.87 11.43
N PHE A 106 1.44 3.47 10.23
CA PHE A 106 1.29 4.91 10.07
C PHE A 106 -0.03 5.44 10.65
N VAL A 107 -1.15 4.78 10.34
CA VAL A 107 -2.47 5.15 10.87
C VAL A 107 -2.46 5.09 12.40
N TRP A 108 -1.95 4.01 12.96
CA TRP A 108 -1.84 3.86 14.42
C TRP A 108 -0.91 4.92 15.02
N SER A 109 0.23 5.21 14.39
CA SER A 109 1.12 6.28 14.83
C SER A 109 0.44 7.64 14.83
N MET A 110 -0.42 7.92 13.84
CA MET A 110 -1.22 9.15 13.79
C MET A 110 -2.28 9.18 14.89
N GLU A 111 -3.02 8.10 15.11
CA GLU A 111 -4.00 8.01 16.21
C GLU A 111 -3.35 8.27 17.57
N ILE A 112 -2.19 7.69 17.83
CA ILE A 112 -1.41 7.94 19.06
C ILE A 112 -1.02 9.42 19.14
N LEU A 113 -0.47 9.99 18.06
CA LEU A 113 -0.05 11.39 18.03
C LEU A 113 -1.23 12.33 18.32
N TYR A 114 -2.40 12.08 17.72
CA TYR A 114 -3.61 12.85 17.97
C TYR A 114 -4.11 12.73 19.41
N SER A 115 -4.05 11.54 20.01
CA SER A 115 -4.44 11.31 21.40
C SER A 115 -3.57 12.10 22.40
N ILE A 116 -2.28 12.28 22.07
CA ILE A 116 -1.32 13.03 22.88
C ILE A 116 -1.51 14.54 22.69
N LEU A 117 -1.68 14.99 21.44
CA LEU A 117 -1.80 16.42 21.12
C LEU A 117 -3.15 17.03 21.53
N TYR A 118 -4.23 16.23 21.56
CA TYR A 118 -5.59 16.71 21.83
C TYR A 118 -6.29 15.87 22.92
N PRO A 119 -5.80 15.88 24.17
CA PRO A 119 -6.38 15.07 25.25
C PRO A 119 -7.81 15.49 25.63
N SER A 120 -8.19 16.73 25.34
CA SER A 120 -9.46 17.36 25.78
C SER A 120 -10.72 16.86 25.07
N VAL A 121 -10.61 16.24 23.88
CA VAL A 121 -11.77 15.66 23.16
C VAL A 121 -12.24 14.35 23.79
N HIS A 122 -11.36 13.64 24.52
CA HIS A 122 -11.71 12.41 25.23
C HIS A 122 -11.98 12.63 26.73
N GLY A 123 -11.53 13.76 27.30
CA GLY A 123 -11.80 14.12 28.70
C GLY A 123 -13.18 14.75 28.96
N ALA A 124 -13.77 15.44 27.98
CA ALA A 124 -15.06 16.13 28.20
C ALA A 124 -16.28 15.18 28.33
N SER A 125 -16.18 13.95 27.83
CA SER A 125 -17.20 12.91 28.05
C SER A 125 -17.24 12.41 29.50
N ALA A 126 -16.15 12.55 30.26
CA ALA A 126 -16.08 12.06 31.64
C ALA A 126 -16.47 13.12 32.68
N ALA A 127 -16.64 14.38 32.27
CA ALA A 127 -16.95 15.51 33.16
C ALA A 127 -18.45 15.90 33.16
N SER A 128 -19.32 15.11 32.52
CA SER A 128 -20.77 15.37 32.41
C SER A 128 -21.67 14.31 33.06
N ILE A 129 -21.13 13.51 33.99
CA ILE A 129 -21.90 12.64 34.89
C ILE A 129 -21.74 13.14 36.33
#